data_AF-A0A9X0C8Z0-F1
#
_entry.id   AF-A0A9X0C8Z0-F1
#
_cell.length_a   1.000
_cell.length_b   1.000
_cell.length_c   1.000
_cell.angle_alpha   90.00
_cell.angle_beta   90.00
_cell.angle_gamma   90.00
#
_symmetry.space_group_name_H-M   'P 1'
#
loop_
_entity.id
_entity.type
_entity.pdbx_description
1 polymer ?
#
loop_
_entity_poly.entity_id
_entity_poly.type
_entity_poly.pdbx_seq_one_letter_code
_entity_poly.pdbx_strand_id
1 'polypeptide(L)' 'MARIELLCILPDNPNIPAIRKQAKGVHLDGIKPLIAAGKLVDGGAIFEKHPEEGKDVKGSVIVYSAND' A
#
# COMPACT_ATOMS: atom_id res chain seq x y z
N MET A 1 -17.40 -19.69 4.40
CA MET A 1 -16.47 -18.58 4.63
C MET A 1 -17.19 -17.29 4.25
N ALA A 2 -17.38 -16.39 5.19
CA ALA A 2 -17.79 -15.03 4.96
C ALA A 2 -16.61 -14.22 4.41
N ARG A 3 -16.92 -13.25 3.54
CA ARG A 3 -15.95 -12.28 3.04
C ARG A 3 -15.78 -11.19 4.09
N ILE A 4 -14.54 -10.95 4.51
CA ILE A 4 -14.17 -9.84 5.39
C ILE A 4 -13.27 -8.86 4.65
N GLU A 5 -13.35 -7.59 5.03
CA GLU A 5 -12.46 -6.54 4.53
C GLU A 5 -11.64 -5.98 5.70
N LEU A 6 -10.34 -5.92 5.49
CA LEU A 6 -9.36 -5.54 6.49
C LEU A 6 -8.71 -4.22 6.07
N LEU A 7 -8.79 -3.21 6.92
CA LEU A 7 -7.99 -2.00 6.78
C LEU A 7 -6.58 -2.28 7.31
N CYS A 8 -5.59 -2.32 6.43
CA CYS A 8 -4.20 -2.54 6.81
C CYS A 8 -3.43 -1.21 6.71
N ILE A 9 -2.87 -0.76 7.84
CA ILE A 9 -2.03 0.44 7.92
C ILE A 9 -0.57 -0.03 8.05
N LEU A 10 0.25 0.35 7.07
CA LEU A 10 1.63 -0.11 6.90
C LEU A 10 2.57 1.10 6.92
N PRO A 11 2.96 1.62 8.10
CA PRO A 11 3.91 2.71 8.19
C PRO A 11 5.30 2.27 7.70
N ASP A 12 6.01 3.18 7.04
CA ASP A 12 7.40 2.94 6.68
C ASP A 12 8.28 2.95 7.94
N ASN A 13 9.37 2.18 7.91
CA ASN A 13 10.40 2.30 8.93
C ASN A 13 11.06 3.70 8.91
N PRO A 14 11.72 4.13 10.00
CA PRO A 14 12.51 5.35 9.98
C PRO A 14 13.62 5.31 8.93
N ASN A 15 13.85 6.43 8.24
CA ASN A 15 14.99 6.65 7.33
C ASN A 15 15.12 5.69 6.13
N ILE A 16 14.01 5.12 5.63
CA ILE A 16 14.01 4.26 4.42
C ILE A 16 13.40 4.84 3.12
N PRO A 17 13.26 6.18 2.90
CA PRO A 17 12.58 6.69 1.71
C PRO A 17 13.29 6.31 0.40
N ALA A 18 14.62 6.20 0.41
CA ALA A 18 15.40 5.76 -0.75
C ALA A 18 15.08 4.31 -1.14
N ILE A 19 14.98 3.41 -0.15
CA ILE A 19 14.64 1.99 -0.37
C ILE A 19 13.22 1.88 -0.94
N ARG A 20 12.27 2.64 -0.39
CA ARG A 20 10.89 2.69 -0.90
C ARG A 20 10.83 3.10 -2.38
N LYS A 21 11.61 4.11 -2.78
CA LYS A 21 11.70 4.54 -4.18
C LYS A 21 12.26 3.45 -5.08
N GLN A 22 13.29 2.72 -4.62
CA GLN A 22 13.86 1.57 -5.35
C GLN A 22 12.85 0.41 -5.47
N ALA A 23 12.13 0.10 -4.39
CA ALA A 23 11.17 -1.00 -4.33
C ALA A 23 9.84 -0.71 -5.04
N LYS A 24 9.54 0.56 -5.36
CA LYS A 24 8.23 1.00 -5.91
C LYS A 24 7.81 0.21 -7.14
N GLY A 25 8.73 -0.04 -8.07
CA GLY A 25 8.43 -0.79 -9.31
C GLY A 25 7.96 -2.22 -9.01
N VAL A 26 8.79 -2.97 -8.29
CA VAL A 26 8.50 -4.36 -7.91
C VAL A 26 7.25 -4.46 -7.04
N HIS A 27 7.04 -3.49 -6.15
CA HIS A 27 5.82 -3.40 -5.33
C HIS A 27 4.56 -3.27 -6.20
N LEU A 28 4.55 -2.32 -7.14
CA LEU A 28 3.39 -2.09 -8.01
C LEU A 28 3.12 -3.27 -8.96
N ASP A 29 4.17 -3.95 -9.42
CA ASP A 29 4.01 -5.16 -10.21
C ASP A 29 3.46 -6.33 -9.36
N GLY A 30 3.93 -6.46 -8.12
CA GLY A 30 3.52 -7.50 -7.18
C GLY A 30 2.06 -7.41 -6.73
N ILE A 31 1.46 -6.21 -6.71
CA ILE A 31 0.04 -6.04 -6.33
C ILE A 31 -0.96 -6.31 -7.45
N LYS A 32 -0.54 -6.25 -8.73
CA LYS A 32 -1.45 -6.45 -9.88
C LYS A 32 -2.25 -7.76 -9.80
N PRO A 33 -1.64 -8.92 -9.47
CA PRO A 33 -2.40 -10.17 -9.32
C PRO A 33 -3.41 -10.13 -8.17
N LEU A 34 -3.13 -9.39 -7.09
CA LEU A 34 -4.03 -9.24 -5.94
C LEU A 34 -5.25 -8.39 -6.31
N ILE A 35 -5.05 -7.35 -7.11
CA ILE A 35 -6.13 -6.53 -7.66
C ILE A 35 -6.99 -7.39 -8.60
N ALA A 36 -6.36 -8.13 -9.53
CA ALA A 36 -7.07 -9.01 -10.46
C ALA A 36 -7.89 -10.10 -9.75
N ALA A 37 -7.41 -10.58 -8.60
CA ALA A 37 -8.11 -11.55 -7.75
C ALA A 37 -9.20 -10.92 -6.85
N GLY A 38 -9.42 -9.60 -6.90
CA GLY A 38 -10.37 -8.89 -6.02
C GLY A 38 -9.96 -8.86 -4.55
N LYS A 39 -8.69 -9.17 -4.24
CA LYS A 39 -8.16 -9.23 -2.87
C LYS A 39 -7.61 -7.89 -2.40
N LEU A 40 -7.05 -7.07 -3.28
CA LEU A 40 -6.63 -5.70 -2.95
C LEU A 40 -7.65 -4.75 -3.56
N VAL A 41 -8.57 -4.27 -2.73
CA VAL A 41 -9.78 -3.54 -3.16
C VAL A 41 -9.49 -2.06 -3.34
N ASP A 42 -8.68 -1.51 -2.44
CA ASP A 42 -8.24 -0.11 -2.47
C ASP A 42 -6.88 0.01 -1.79
N GLY A 43 -6.18 1.11 -2.05
CA GLY A 43 -4.94 1.42 -1.36
C GLY A 43 -4.23 2.68 -1.85
N GLY A 44 -3.38 3.21 -1.00
CA GLY A 44 -2.66 4.46 -1.27
C GLY A 44 -1.46 4.69 -0.36
N ALA A 45 -0.74 5.76 -0.69
CA ALA A 45 0.39 6.26 0.07
C ALA A 45 -0.07 7.13 1.24
N ILE A 46 0.61 7.03 2.39
CA ILE A 46 0.37 7.89 3.56
C ILE A 46 1.32 9.08 3.50
N PHE A 47 0.79 10.28 3.60
CA PHE A 47 1.56 11.53 3.64
C PHE A 47 1.32 12.26 4.96
N GLU A 48 2.34 12.92 5.49
CA GLU A 48 2.22 13.76 6.71
C GLU A 48 1.39 15.03 6.47
N LYS A 49 1.36 15.50 5.22
CA LYS A 49 0.64 16.69 4.77
C LYS A 49 -0.02 16.38 3.44
N HIS A 50 -0.81 17.33 2.93
CA HIS A 50 -1.36 17.20 1.58
C HIS A 50 -0.23 16.87 0.57
N PRO A 51 -0.41 15.86 -0.29
CA PRO A 51 0.64 15.43 -1.20
C PRO A 51 1.00 16.54 -2.19
N GLU A 52 2.28 16.91 -2.20
CA GLU A 52 2.88 17.73 -3.25
C GLU A 52 3.82 16.85 -4.08
N GLU A 53 4.00 17.20 -5.35
CA GLU A 53 4.89 16.45 -6.22
C GLU A 53 6.32 16.42 -5.65
N GLY A 54 6.92 15.23 -5.61
CA GLY A 54 8.28 15.03 -5.09
C GLY A 54 8.41 14.96 -3.57
N LYS A 55 7.32 15.07 -2.78
CA LYS A 55 7.39 14.90 -1.32
C LYS A 55 7.47 13.44 -0.89
N ASP A 56 8.10 13.24 0.27
CA ASP A 56 8.28 11.94 0.88
C ASP A 56 6.97 11.34 1.36
N VAL A 57 6.87 10.04 1.13
CA VAL A 57 5.77 9.21 1.62
C VAL A 57 6.22 8.53 2.91
N LYS A 58 5.27 8.25 3.81
CA LYS A 58 5.52 7.74 5.16
C LYS A 58 4.93 6.35 5.42
N GLY A 59 4.34 5.74 4.40
CA GLY A 59 3.77 4.41 4.49
C GLY A 59 2.72 4.16 3.44
N SER A 60 1.95 3.10 3.63
CA SER A 60 0.85 2.71 2.78
C SER A 60 -0.37 2.33 3.61
N VAL A 61 -1.55 2.54 3.06
CA VAL A 61 -2.82 2.02 3.59
C VAL A 61 -3.46 1.20 2.48
N ILE A 62 -4.01 0.03 2.82
CA ILE A 62 -4.74 -0.83 1.88
C ILE A 62 -6.02 -1.37 2.50
N VAL A 63 -7.00 -1.69 1.67
CA VAL A 63 -8.14 -2.51 2.02
C VAL A 63 -7.96 -3.88 1.37
N TYR A 64 -7.84 -4.91 2.21
CA TYR A 64 -7.61 -6.28 1.78
C TYR A 64 -8.83 -7.15 2.06
N SER A 65 -9.29 -7.88 1.05
CA SER A 65 -10.39 -8.83 1.18
C SER A 65 -9.88 -10.25 1.40
N ALA A 66 -10.37 -10.88 2.47
CA ALA A 66 -10.06 -12.24 2.87
C ALA A 66 -11.33 -13.04 3.16
N ASN A 67 -11.17 -14.36 3.25
CA ASN A 67 -12.21 -15.29 3.68
C ASN A 67 -11.87 -15.78 5.09
N ASP A 68 -12.88 -15.89 5.95
CA ASP A 68 -12.76 -16.46 7.30
C ASP A 68 -12.77 -18.00 7.33
#